data_AF-A0A496WC92-F1
#
_entry.id   AF-A0A496WC92-F1
#
_cell.length_a   1.000
_cell.length_b   1.000
_cell.length_c   1.000
_cell.angle_alpha   90.00
_cell.angle_beta   90.00
_cell.angle_gamma   90.00
#
_symmetry.space_group_name_H-M   'P 1'
#
loop_
_entity.id
_entity.type
_entity.pdbx_description
1 polymer ?
#
loop_
_entity_poly.entity_id
_entity_poly.type
_entity_poly.pdbx_seq_one_letter_code
_entity_poly.pdbx_strand_id
1 'polypeptide(L)'
;MQSIDDLSDEAKMTYQAFLDMSNSKSAHFTCLEAHQAIYESGEMPGLADKLELEKLLSNHDKNVLAFKTAMAAVIDSKEKQILIQLLT
;
A
#
# COMPACT_ATOMS: atom_id res chain seq x y z
N MET A 1 8.75 -22.85 -2.92
CA MET A 1 8.83 -21.45 -2.45
C MET A 1 9.11 -21.49 -0.95
N GLN A 2 10.10 -20.74 -0.46
CA GLN A 2 10.23 -20.51 0.98
C GLN A 2 9.05 -19.66 1.46
N SER A 3 8.47 -19.98 2.61
CA SER A 3 7.37 -19.19 3.18
C SER A 3 7.91 -17.89 3.77
N ILE A 4 7.09 -16.85 3.85
CA ILE A 4 7.40 -15.65 4.64
C ILE A 4 7.61 -16.01 6.13
N ASP A 5 6.97 -17.09 6.59
CA ASP A 5 7.07 -17.59 7.97
C ASP A 5 8.48 -18.04 8.34
N ASP A 6 9.29 -18.41 7.34
CA ASP A 6 10.66 -18.89 7.50
C ASP A 6 11.70 -17.76 7.50
N LEU A 7 11.27 -16.51 7.29
CA LEU A 7 12.17 -15.34 7.25
C LEU A 7 12.27 -14.63 8.60
N SER A 8 13.26 -13.72 8.70
CA SER A 8 13.42 -12.79 9.81
C SER A 8 12.17 -11.98 10.13
N ASP A 9 12.12 -11.44 11.35
CA ASP A 9 11.05 -10.55 11.77
C ASP A 9 11.06 -9.26 10.94
N GLU A 10 12.23 -8.75 10.55
CA GLU A 10 12.37 -7.62 9.64
C GLU A 10 11.73 -7.92 8.28
N ALA A 11 11.94 -9.12 7.74
CA ALA A 11 11.32 -9.54 6.49
C ALA A 11 9.80 -9.68 6.61
N LYS A 12 9.30 -10.28 7.70
CA LYS A 12 7.86 -10.38 7.98
C LYS A 12 7.20 -9.00 8.12
N MET A 13 7.81 -8.09 8.88
CA MET A 13 7.36 -6.71 9.02
C MET A 13 7.35 -5.99 7.67
N THR A 14 8.35 -6.23 6.83
CA THR A 14 8.43 -5.67 5.48
C THR A 14 7.32 -6.17 4.58
N TYR A 15 7.01 -7.47 4.64
CA TYR A 15 5.90 -8.04 3.90
C TYR A 15 4.54 -7.49 4.38
N GLN A 16 4.34 -7.34 5.68
CA GLN A 16 3.14 -6.69 6.20
C GLN A 16 3.02 -5.24 5.73
N ALA A 17 4.10 -4.46 5.77
CA ALA A 17 4.10 -3.08 5.30
C ALA A 17 3.78 -2.98 3.80
N PHE A 18 4.18 -3.97 3.00
CA PHE A 18 3.77 -4.07 1.60
C PHE A 18 2.28 -4.33 1.43
N LEU A 19 1.70 -5.25 2.23
CA LEU A 19 0.27 -5.51 2.20
C LEU A 19 -0.51 -4.25 2.58
N ASP A 20 -0.08 -3.53 3.62
CA ASP A 20 -0.71 -2.29 4.06
C ASP A 20 -0.63 -1.19 2.98
N MET A 21 0.51 -1.07 2.30
CA MET A 21 0.69 -0.15 1.16
C MET A 21 -0.21 -0.54 -0.02
N SER A 22 -0.33 -1.83 -0.32
CA SER A 22 -1.15 -2.34 -1.43
C SER A 22 -2.64 -2.13 -1.16
N ASN A 23 -3.07 -2.38 0.08
CA ASN A 23 -4.44 -2.16 0.51
C ASN A 23 -4.82 -0.68 0.49
N SER A 24 -3.94 0.20 0.99
CA SER A 24 -4.20 1.65 0.95
C SER A 24 -4.21 2.21 -0.47
N LYS A 25 -3.36 1.68 -1.37
CA LYS A 25 -3.42 1.98 -2.80
C LYS A 25 -4.79 1.58 -3.36
N SER A 26 -5.21 0.33 -3.16
CA SER A 26 -6.50 -0.16 -3.66
C SER A 26 -7.66 0.71 -3.17
N ALA A 27 -7.70 1.05 -1.87
CA ALA A 27 -8.74 1.90 -1.31
C ALA A 27 -8.78 3.29 -1.96
N HIS A 28 -7.61 3.92 -2.18
CA HIS A 28 -7.52 5.21 -2.87
C HIS A 28 -8.03 5.13 -4.31
N PHE A 29 -7.65 4.09 -5.06
CA PHE A 29 -8.12 3.88 -6.44
C PHE A 29 -9.62 3.61 -6.50
N THR A 30 -10.18 2.79 -5.61
CA THR A 30 -11.64 2.58 -5.54
C THR A 30 -12.39 3.88 -5.26
N CYS A 31 -11.83 4.77 -4.43
CA CYS A 31 -12.41 6.10 -4.21
C CYS A 31 -12.37 6.98 -5.47
N LEU A 32 -11.26 6.95 -6.23
CA LEU A 32 -11.16 7.64 -7.52
C LEU A 32 -12.17 7.10 -8.55
N GLU A 33 -12.36 5.78 -8.62
CA GLU A 33 -13.36 5.16 -9.49
C GLU A 33 -14.79 5.61 -9.12
N ALA A 34 -15.09 5.71 -7.82
CA ALA A 34 -16.37 6.24 -7.35
C ALA A 34 -16.56 7.72 -7.76
N HIS A 35 -15.51 8.55 -7.63
CA HIS A 35 -15.55 9.93 -8.11
C HIS A 35 -15.76 10.02 -9.62
N GLN A 36 -15.09 9.16 -10.39
CA GLN A 36 -15.24 9.08 -11.84
C GLN A 36 -16.69 8.77 -12.23
N ALA A 37 -17.34 7.82 -11.55
CA ALA A 37 -18.76 7.51 -11.79
C ALA A 37 -19.69 8.70 -11.50
N ILE A 38 -19.41 9.49 -10.45
CA ILE A 38 -20.14 10.74 -10.15
C ILE A 38 -19.99 11.74 -11.31
N TYR A 39 -18.75 11.95 -11.79
CA TYR A 39 -18.51 12.84 -12.92
C TYR A 39 -19.20 12.37 -14.21
N GLU A 40 -19.21 11.06 -14.48
CA GLU A 40 -19.89 10.47 -15.64
C GLU A 40 -21.41 10.64 -15.59
N SER A 41 -22.00 10.76 -14.40
CA SER A 41 -23.41 11.11 -14.22
C SER A 41 -23.73 12.60 -14.43
N GLY A 42 -22.71 13.44 -14.66
CA GLY A 42 -22.84 14.89 -14.80
C GLY A 42 -22.85 15.64 -13.46
N GLU A 43 -22.60 14.94 -12.36
CA GLU A 43 -22.51 15.50 -11.02
C GLU A 43 -21.04 15.82 -10.63
N MET A 44 -20.85 16.39 -9.45
CA MET A 44 -19.53 16.64 -8.88
C MET A 44 -19.42 16.08 -7.47
N PRO A 45 -18.31 15.40 -7.11
CA PRO A 45 -18.07 14.95 -5.74
C PRO A 45 -18.16 16.11 -4.74
N GLY A 46 -18.82 15.85 -3.63
CA GLY A 46 -19.00 16.80 -2.55
C GLY A 46 -17.71 17.08 -1.78
N LEU A 47 -17.78 17.98 -0.80
CA LEU A 47 -16.62 18.28 0.07
C LEU A 47 -16.20 17.04 0.89
N ALA A 48 -17.16 16.26 1.38
CA ALA A 48 -16.87 15.05 2.15
C ALA A 48 -16.10 14.02 1.31
N ASP A 49 -16.49 13.83 0.05
CA ASP A 49 -15.85 12.87 -0.86
C ASP A 49 -14.40 13.29 -1.16
N LYS A 50 -14.18 14.60 -1.39
CA LYS A 50 -12.83 15.16 -1.58
C LYS A 50 -11.94 14.99 -0.34
N LEU A 51 -12.49 15.21 0.85
CA LEU A 51 -11.76 15.01 2.11
C LEU A 51 -11.41 13.54 2.35
N GLU A 52 -12.31 12.61 2.01
CA GLU A 52 -12.00 11.19 2.11
C GLU A 52 -10.91 10.78 1.12
N LEU A 53 -10.95 11.30 -0.11
CA LEU A 53 -9.90 11.05 -1.11
C LEU A 53 -8.52 11.54 -0.62
N GLU A 54 -8.45 12.75 -0.06
CA GLU A 54 -7.22 13.31 0.53
C GLU A 54 -6.72 12.47 1.72
N LYS A 55 -7.64 12.02 2.59
CA LYS A 55 -7.30 11.15 3.72
C LYS A 55 -6.73 9.82 3.26
N LEU A 56 -7.32 9.20 2.25
CA LEU A 56 -6.83 7.94 1.67
C LEU A 56 -5.45 8.11 1.04
N LEU A 57 -5.21 9.22 0.33
CA LEU A 57 -3.89 9.54 -0.24
C LEU A 57 -2.85 9.72 0.87
N SER A 58 -3.15 10.51 1.90
CA SER A 58 -2.25 10.71 3.03
C SER A 58 -1.94 9.40 3.77
N ASN A 59 -2.91 8.51 3.89
CA ASN A 59 -2.70 7.18 4.45
C ASN A 59 -1.80 6.31 3.56
N HIS A 60 -1.98 6.38 2.24
CA HIS A 60 -1.12 5.68 1.30
C HIS A 60 0.33 6.15 1.39
N ASP A 61 0.57 7.46 1.44
CA ASP A 61 1.93 8.03 1.58
C ASP A 61 2.64 7.54 2.85
N LYS A 62 1.91 7.45 3.97
CA LYS A 62 2.44 6.90 5.23
C LYS A 62 2.84 5.43 5.07
N ASN A 63 2.01 4.63 4.41
CA ASN A 63 2.30 3.21 4.19
C ASN A 63 3.47 3.01 3.22
N VAL A 64 3.62 3.85 2.20
CA VAL A 64 4.80 3.85 1.31
C VAL A 64 6.06 4.16 2.10
N LEU A 65 6.03 5.15 2.98
CA LEU A 65 7.18 5.48 3.83
C LEU A 65 7.52 4.35 4.81
N ALA A 66 6.51 3.73 5.42
CA ALA A 66 6.69 2.59 6.31
C ALA A 66 7.32 1.39 5.58
N PHE A 67 6.80 1.04 4.40
CA PHE A 67 7.35 -0.03 3.58
C PHE A 67 8.80 0.26 3.14
N LYS A 68 9.09 1.49 2.71
CA LYS A 68 10.46 1.91 2.36
C LYS A 68 11.42 1.76 3.54
N THR A 69 10.97 2.13 4.73
CA THR A 69 11.76 2.01 5.96
C THR A 69 11.99 0.54 6.33
N ALA A 70 10.97 -0.30 6.22
CA ALA A 70 11.07 -1.73 6.49
C ALA A 70 12.01 -2.43 5.49
N MET A 71 11.90 -2.15 4.20
CA MET A 71 12.81 -2.67 3.16
C MET A 71 14.28 -2.27 3.35
N ALA A 72 14.53 -1.15 4.03
CA ALA A 72 15.89 -0.72 4.39
C ALA A 72 16.44 -1.46 5.61
N ALA A 73 15.56 -1.96 6.50
CA ALA A 73 15.93 -2.75 7.66
C ALA A 73 16.28 -4.21 7.32
N VAL A 74 15.81 -4.73 6.19
CA VAL A 74 16.22 -6.06 5.69
C VAL A 74 17.63 -5.99 5.10
N ILE A 75 18.62 -6.38 5.91
CA ILE A 75 20.05 -6.35 5.56
C ILE A 75 20.47 -7.61 4.80
N ASP A 76 19.86 -8.76 5.09
CA ASP A 76 20.22 -10.03 4.44
C ASP A 76 19.81 -10.01 2.96
N SER A 77 20.80 -10.17 2.07
CA SER A 77 20.59 -10.09 0.63
C SER A 77 19.73 -11.25 0.09
N LYS A 78 19.74 -12.42 0.73
CA LYS A 78 18.95 -13.58 0.32
C LYS A 78 17.50 -13.39 0.75
N GLU A 79 17.25 -12.97 1.98
CA GLU A 79 15.91 -12.61 2.45
C GLU A 79 15.30 -11.49 1.60
N LYS A 80 16.10 -10.49 1.25
CA LYS A 80 15.68 -9.40 0.36
C LYS A 80 15.26 -9.90 -1.03
N GLN A 81 15.96 -10.88 -1.60
CA GLN A 81 15.56 -11.48 -2.87
C GLN A 81 14.27 -12.31 -2.75
N ILE A 82 14.13 -13.09 -1.67
CA ILE A 82 12.91 -13.86 -1.40
C ILE A 82 11.72 -12.90 -1.23
N LEU A 83 11.89 -11.82 -0.46
CA LEU A 83 10.88 -10.77 -0.35
C LEU A 83 10.51 -10.20 -1.70
N ILE A 84 11.47 -9.77 -2.52
CA ILE A 84 11.17 -9.22 -3.85
C ILE A 84 10.33 -10.19 -4.69
N GLN A 85 10.56 -11.50 -4.60
CA GLN A 85 9.75 -12.51 -5.29
C GLN A 85 8.33 -12.67 -4.72
N LEU A 86 8.14 -12.42 -3.42
CA LEU A 86 6.82 -12.45 -2.76
C LEU A 86 6.00 -11.17 -3.02
N LEU A 87 6.65 -10.09 -3.47
CA LEU A 87 6.06 -8.77 -3.69
C LEU A 87 5.59 -8.55 -5.14
N THR A 88 5.98 -9.44 -6.07
CA THR A 88 5.60 -9.44 -7.50
C THR A 88 4.45 -10.37 -7.80
#